data_AF-A0A2V6REC2-F1
#
_entry.id   AF-A0A2V6REC2-F1
#
_cell.length_a   1.000
_cell.length_b   1.000
_cell.length_c   1.000
_cell.angle_alpha   90.00
_cell.angle_beta   90.00
_cell.angle_gamma   90.00
#
_symmetry.space_group_name_H-M   'P 1'
#
loop_
_entity.id
_entity.type
_entity.pdbx_description
1 polymer ?
#
loop_
_entity_poly.entity_id
_entity_poly.type
_entity_poly.pdbx_seq_one_letter_code
_entity_poly.pdbx_strand_id
1 'polypeptide(L)'
;MIESVLNGDANATDISTGMTVQLNLTDPDSMTIDPRGNIVLDSQADGELVFIRHPFEEDQQVGRILITKSTGGATTLDDTTFAPKGNAFLLFSDVAGNTIYRLDGFEPGVAYSASDTEGFVGTLDLDNGVVTPIVTGLGSARGMLFVRPDDDDR
;
A
#
# COMPACT_ATOMS: atom_id res chain seq x y z
N MET A 1 14.81 19.67 13.71
CA MET A 1 15.64 19.48 12.50
C MET A 1 14.89 18.49 11.63
N ILE A 2 14.85 18.70 10.32
CA ILE A 2 14.21 17.82 9.34
C ILE A 2 15.25 17.45 8.27
N GLU A 3 15.19 16.24 7.74
CA GLU A 3 16.12 15.73 6.72
C GLU A 3 15.31 14.98 5.65
N SER A 4 15.76 15.09 4.38
CA SER A 4 15.12 14.39 3.26
C SER A 4 15.61 12.95 3.18
N VAL A 5 14.68 12.00 2.99
CA VAL A 5 15.00 10.57 2.81
C VAL A 5 15.06 10.19 1.33
N LEU A 6 14.15 10.75 0.53
CA LEU A 6 13.96 10.47 -0.88
C LEU A 6 13.45 11.73 -1.58
N ASN A 7 14.08 12.09 -2.70
CA ASN A 7 13.57 13.14 -3.58
C ASN A 7 12.61 12.52 -4.60
N GLY A 8 11.58 13.27 -5.01
CA GLY A 8 10.55 12.80 -5.94
C GLY A 8 11.06 12.45 -7.35
N ASP A 9 12.30 12.83 -7.69
CA ASP A 9 12.97 12.59 -8.97
C ASP A 9 14.13 11.57 -8.87
N ALA A 10 14.21 10.83 -7.76
CA ALA A 10 15.25 9.83 -7.54
C ALA A 10 15.16 8.65 -8.53
N ASN A 11 16.28 7.97 -8.74
CA ASN A 11 16.27 6.72 -9.49
C ASN A 11 15.71 5.59 -8.62
N ALA A 12 14.90 4.73 -9.22
CA ALA A 12 14.36 3.52 -8.61
C ALA A 12 14.52 2.31 -9.54
N THR A 13 14.44 1.11 -8.99
CA THR A 13 14.27 -0.11 -9.77
C THR A 13 12.79 -0.40 -9.95
N ASP A 14 12.30 -0.47 -11.18
CA ASP A 14 10.98 -1.02 -11.47
C ASP A 14 10.99 -2.51 -11.07
N ILE A 15 10.19 -2.85 -10.06
CA ILE A 15 10.18 -4.19 -9.45
C ILE A 15 9.76 -5.26 -10.47
N SER A 16 8.81 -4.93 -11.35
CA SER A 16 8.25 -5.87 -12.31
C SER A 16 9.19 -6.21 -13.47
N THR A 17 10.10 -5.30 -13.81
CA THR A 17 11.01 -5.44 -14.97
C THR A 17 12.48 -5.52 -14.60
N GLY A 18 12.86 -5.11 -13.38
CA GLY A 18 14.25 -4.97 -12.93
C GLY A 18 14.99 -3.78 -13.53
N MET A 19 14.33 -2.93 -14.32
CA MET A 19 14.95 -1.80 -15.01
C MET A 19 15.05 -0.58 -14.10
N THR A 20 16.11 0.22 -14.26
CA THR A 20 16.17 1.54 -13.62
C THR A 20 15.20 2.50 -14.29
N VAL A 21 14.41 3.18 -13.49
CA VAL A 21 13.49 4.26 -13.89
C VAL A 21 13.77 5.49 -13.03
N GLN A 22 13.46 6.67 -13.55
CA GLN A 22 13.42 7.88 -12.74
C GLN A 22 12.01 8.06 -12.19
N LEU A 23 11.88 8.27 -10.88
CA LEU A 23 10.62 8.64 -10.26
C LEU A 23 10.17 10.03 -10.75
N ASN A 24 8.89 10.30 -10.61
CA ASN A 24 8.32 11.63 -10.82
C ASN A 24 7.15 11.81 -9.84
N LEU A 25 7.44 11.71 -8.55
CA LEU A 25 6.41 11.75 -7.51
C LEU A 25 5.75 13.12 -7.50
N THR A 26 4.45 13.16 -7.79
CA THR A 26 3.62 14.36 -7.73
C THR A 26 2.67 14.34 -6.53
N ASP A 27 2.42 13.16 -5.97
CA ASP A 27 1.46 12.96 -4.88
C ASP A 27 1.91 11.88 -3.87
N PRO A 28 3.07 12.06 -3.20
CA PRO A 28 3.44 11.19 -2.08
C PRO A 28 2.46 11.41 -0.91
N ASP A 29 1.65 10.40 -0.60
CA ASP A 29 0.49 10.55 0.30
C ASP A 29 0.68 9.81 1.64
N SER A 30 0.47 8.50 1.64
CA SER A 30 0.48 7.67 2.85
C SER A 30 1.67 6.71 2.89
N MET A 31 2.05 6.27 4.09
CA MET A 31 3.17 5.35 4.28
C MET A 31 2.85 4.25 5.28
N THR A 32 3.42 3.08 5.02
CA THR A 32 3.38 1.93 5.92
C THR A 32 4.74 1.23 5.98
N ILE A 33 4.83 0.20 6.81
CA ILE A 33 6.00 -0.67 6.92
C ILE A 33 5.64 -2.07 6.42
N ASP A 34 6.43 -2.59 5.48
CA ASP A 34 6.26 -3.96 5.00
C ASP A 34 6.72 -4.99 6.05
N PRO A 35 6.41 -6.29 5.88
CA PRO A 35 6.82 -7.33 6.83
C PRO A 35 8.34 -7.52 6.98
N ARG A 36 9.14 -6.90 6.11
CA ARG A 36 10.60 -6.93 6.11
C ARG A 36 11.22 -5.68 6.73
N GLY A 37 10.40 -4.70 7.15
CA GLY A 37 10.84 -3.44 7.75
C GLY A 37 11.17 -2.34 6.74
N ASN A 38 10.79 -2.49 5.47
CA ASN A 38 10.95 -1.43 4.47
C ASN A 38 9.79 -0.45 4.56
N ILE A 39 10.05 0.82 4.22
CA ILE A 39 8.99 1.81 4.03
C ILE A 39 8.31 1.51 2.70
N VAL A 40 6.98 1.58 2.69
CA VAL A 40 6.14 1.57 1.49
C VAL A 40 5.39 2.89 1.47
N LEU A 41 5.51 3.61 0.36
CA LEU A 41 4.87 4.89 0.11
C LEU A 41 3.85 4.71 -1.01
N ASP A 42 2.60 5.03 -0.73
CA ASP A 42 1.56 5.20 -1.74
C ASP A 42 1.74 6.58 -2.38
N SER A 43 2.11 6.62 -3.66
CA SER A 43 2.13 7.84 -4.47
C SER A 43 0.84 7.87 -5.28
N GLN A 44 -0.24 8.36 -4.66
CA GLN A 44 -1.61 8.07 -5.07
C GLN A 44 -1.88 8.52 -6.51
N ALA A 45 -1.77 9.81 -6.82
CA ALA A 45 -2.05 10.31 -8.17
C ALA A 45 -1.08 9.78 -9.24
N ASP A 46 0.09 9.30 -8.82
CA ASP A 46 1.09 8.71 -9.71
C ASP A 46 0.79 7.22 -10.02
N GLY A 47 -0.12 6.59 -9.27
CA GLY A 47 -0.54 5.21 -9.48
C GLY A 47 0.59 4.22 -9.22
N GLU A 48 1.45 4.50 -8.23
CA GLU A 48 2.60 3.67 -7.90
C GLU A 48 2.80 3.50 -6.39
N LEU A 49 3.38 2.36 -6.01
CA LEU A 49 4.02 2.21 -4.70
C LEU A 49 5.52 2.36 -4.87
N VAL A 50 6.13 3.08 -3.92
CA VAL A 50 7.57 3.20 -3.78
C VAL A 50 8.04 2.48 -2.51
N PHE A 51 9.04 1.63 -2.65
CA PHE A 51 9.63 0.85 -1.57
C PHE A 51 11.00 1.43 -1.23
N ILE A 52 11.23 1.80 0.02
CA ILE A 52 12.53 2.31 0.50
C ILE A 52 13.09 1.33 1.52
N ARG A 53 14.23 0.73 1.19
CA ARG A 53 14.96 -0.19 2.05
C ARG A 53 16.22 0.47 2.58
N HIS A 54 16.50 0.25 3.87
CA HIS A 54 17.62 0.86 4.61
C HIS A 54 17.63 2.39 4.49
N PRO A 55 16.54 3.08 4.89
CA PRO A 55 16.48 4.53 4.79
C PRO A 55 17.63 5.17 5.58
N PHE A 56 18.24 6.22 5.02
CA PHE A 56 19.39 6.95 5.59
C PHE A 56 20.74 6.21 5.61
N GLU A 57 20.82 5.00 5.05
CA GLU A 57 22.07 4.23 4.97
C GLU A 57 22.76 4.41 3.60
N GLU A 58 24.08 4.18 3.53
CA GLU A 58 24.83 4.25 2.27
C GLU A 58 24.34 3.25 1.22
N ASP A 59 23.69 2.16 1.65
CA ASP A 59 23.13 1.11 0.81
C ASP A 59 21.60 1.23 0.64
N GLN A 60 21.03 2.43 0.82
CA GLN A 60 19.59 2.68 0.57
C GLN A 60 19.19 2.22 -0.84
N GLN A 61 18.10 1.45 -0.92
CA GLN A 61 17.54 0.94 -2.17
C GLN A 61 16.12 1.46 -2.36
N VAL A 62 15.78 1.84 -3.59
CA VAL A 62 14.48 2.35 -3.97
C VAL A 62 13.89 1.46 -5.05
N GLY A 63 12.74 0.86 -4.77
CA GLY A 63 11.94 0.09 -5.72
C GLY A 63 10.65 0.83 -6.07
N ARG A 64 10.13 0.62 -7.28
CA ARG A 64 8.84 1.15 -7.72
C ARG A 64 8.00 0.06 -8.37
N ILE A 65 6.70 0.09 -8.12
CA ILE A 65 5.73 -0.77 -8.82
C ILE A 65 4.52 0.06 -9.24
N LEU A 66 3.98 -0.21 -10.43
CA LEU A 66 2.86 0.54 -10.99
C LEU A 66 1.61 -0.25 -10.67
N ILE A 67 0.56 0.45 -10.27
CA ILE A 67 -0.67 -0.20 -9.84
C ILE A 67 -1.61 -0.38 -11.02
N THR A 68 -2.06 -1.61 -11.19
CA THR A 68 -3.03 -1.98 -12.21
C THR A 68 -4.13 -2.85 -11.63
N LYS A 69 -5.31 -2.81 -12.23
CA LYS A 69 -6.40 -3.71 -11.84
C LYS A 69 -6.15 -5.12 -12.37
N SER A 70 -6.69 -6.11 -11.66
CA SER A 70 -6.78 -7.50 -12.16
C SER A 70 -7.58 -7.63 -13.46
N THR A 71 -8.49 -6.69 -13.74
CA THR A 71 -9.21 -6.59 -15.02
C THR A 71 -8.41 -5.87 -16.12
N GLY A 72 -7.21 -5.39 -15.82
CA GLY A 72 -6.37 -4.55 -16.67
C GLY A 72 -6.62 -3.05 -16.49
N GLY A 73 -5.61 -2.26 -16.90
CA GLY A 73 -5.60 -0.80 -16.81
C GLY A 73 -5.06 -0.28 -15.48
N ALA A 74 -4.58 0.97 -15.50
CA ALA A 74 -4.07 1.65 -14.31
C ALA A 74 -5.18 1.93 -13.29
N THR A 75 -4.79 2.07 -12.04
CA THR A 75 -5.65 2.54 -10.93
C THR A 75 -4.77 3.22 -9.87
N THR A 76 -5.40 3.79 -8.85
CA THR A 76 -4.73 4.46 -7.73
C THR A 76 -5.09 3.81 -6.41
N LEU A 77 -4.16 3.85 -5.46
CA LEU A 77 -4.35 3.38 -4.08
C LEU A 77 -4.16 4.58 -3.15
N ASP A 78 -4.96 4.65 -2.09
CA ASP A 78 -4.92 5.70 -1.05
C ASP A 78 -4.10 5.23 0.15
N ASP A 79 -4.34 3.98 0.58
CA ASP A 79 -3.59 3.36 1.66
C ASP A 79 -3.25 1.91 1.31
N THR A 80 -2.06 1.49 1.71
CA THR A 80 -1.64 0.09 1.73
C THR A 80 -1.27 -0.36 3.15
N THR A 81 -1.64 -1.58 3.51
CA THR A 81 -1.29 -2.21 4.79
C THR A 81 -1.02 -3.70 4.65
N PHE A 82 -0.28 -4.27 5.59
CA PHE A 82 0.17 -5.65 5.54
C PHE A 82 -0.46 -6.47 6.64
N ALA A 83 -1.04 -7.61 6.26
CA ALA A 83 -1.66 -8.50 7.23
C ALA A 83 -0.62 -9.03 8.24
N PRO A 84 -0.84 -8.83 9.55
CA PRO A 84 0.06 -9.35 10.55
C PRO A 84 -0.03 -10.89 10.66
N LYS A 85 0.96 -11.49 11.31
CA LYS A 85 0.84 -12.88 11.81
C LYS A 85 -0.17 -12.95 12.96
N GLY A 86 -0.89 -14.07 13.02
CA GLY A 86 -1.85 -14.37 14.09
C GLY A 86 -3.26 -13.90 13.77
N ASN A 87 -4.14 -13.93 14.77
CA ASN A 87 -5.52 -13.47 14.63
C ASN A 87 -5.57 -11.95 14.52
N ALA A 88 -6.14 -11.44 13.43
CA ALA A 88 -6.33 -10.01 13.22
C ALA A 88 -7.52 -9.77 12.28
N PHE A 89 -8.08 -8.57 12.39
CA PHE A 89 -9.06 -8.05 11.45
C PHE A 89 -8.61 -6.70 10.92
N LEU A 90 -9.04 -6.36 9.70
CA LEU A 90 -8.76 -5.07 9.09
C LEU A 90 -9.93 -4.13 9.37
N LEU A 91 -9.62 -2.92 9.83
CA LEU A 91 -10.53 -1.78 9.78
C LEU A 91 -10.19 -0.92 8.57
N PHE A 92 -11.21 -0.43 7.88
CA PHE A 92 -11.07 0.59 6.84
C PHE A 92 -12.29 1.51 6.82
N SER A 93 -12.10 2.74 6.35
CA SER A 93 -13.16 3.74 6.24
C SER A 93 -13.73 3.81 4.82
N ASP A 94 -15.04 3.88 4.70
CA ASP A 94 -15.71 4.45 3.53
C ASP A 94 -16.16 5.88 3.88
N VAL A 95 -15.40 6.86 3.41
CA VAL A 95 -15.59 8.26 3.79
C VAL A 95 -16.90 8.81 3.22
N ALA A 96 -17.23 8.50 1.97
CA ALA A 96 -18.48 8.96 1.38
C ALA A 96 -19.69 8.20 1.94
N GLY A 97 -19.51 6.93 2.33
CA GLY A 97 -20.48 6.16 3.09
C GLY A 97 -20.59 6.51 4.58
N ASN A 98 -19.71 7.38 5.10
CA ASN A 98 -19.60 7.78 6.51
C ASN A 98 -19.61 6.56 7.47
N THR A 99 -18.87 5.51 7.10
CA THR A 99 -18.88 4.20 7.79
C THR A 99 -17.47 3.64 7.92
N ILE A 100 -17.16 3.03 9.07
CA ILE A 100 -15.95 2.20 9.24
C ILE A 100 -16.38 0.74 9.16
N TYR A 101 -15.72 -0.02 8.30
CA TYR A 101 -15.97 -1.44 8.11
C TYR A 101 -14.89 -2.28 8.79
N ARG A 102 -15.29 -3.48 9.19
CA ARG A 102 -14.40 -4.57 9.57
C ARG A 102 -14.41 -5.61 8.46
N LEU A 103 -13.23 -6.09 8.10
CA LEU A 103 -13.03 -7.26 7.24
C LEU A 103 -12.20 -8.29 8.01
N ASP A 104 -12.45 -9.57 7.77
CA ASP A 104 -11.83 -10.72 8.44
C ASP A 104 -11.26 -11.69 7.39
N GLY A 105 -10.33 -12.58 7.82
CA GLY A 105 -9.82 -13.68 6.98
C GLY A 105 -8.64 -13.29 6.10
N PHE A 106 -7.49 -13.00 6.71
CA PHE A 106 -6.29 -12.51 6.03
C PHE A 106 -5.16 -13.54 6.03
N GLU A 107 -4.39 -13.55 4.95
CA GLU A 107 -3.14 -14.32 4.88
C GLU A 107 -1.97 -13.45 5.37
N PRO A 108 -1.20 -13.89 6.39
CA PRO A 108 -0.10 -13.11 6.93
C PRO A 108 0.93 -12.68 5.88
N GLY A 109 1.32 -11.40 5.93
CA GLY A 109 2.31 -10.80 5.04
C GLY A 109 1.76 -10.34 3.70
N VAL A 110 0.51 -10.65 3.36
CA VAL A 110 -0.13 -10.13 2.14
C VAL A 110 -0.43 -8.64 2.28
N ALA A 111 -0.20 -7.91 1.20
CA ALA A 111 -0.56 -6.50 1.06
C ALA A 111 -2.06 -6.36 0.73
N TYR A 112 -2.72 -5.48 1.46
CA TYR A 112 -4.10 -5.07 1.23
C TYR A 112 -4.12 -3.56 1.04
N SER A 113 -4.83 -3.10 0.02
CA SER A 113 -4.88 -1.69 -0.32
C SER A 113 -6.29 -1.21 -0.59
N ALA A 114 -6.54 0.05 -0.28
CA ALA A 114 -7.79 0.73 -0.54
C ALA A 114 -7.64 1.69 -1.73
N SER A 115 -8.68 1.79 -2.56
CA SER A 115 -8.78 2.82 -3.59
C SER A 115 -9.96 3.71 -3.29
N ASP A 116 -9.67 4.99 -3.09
CA ASP A 116 -10.67 6.00 -2.80
C ASP A 116 -11.42 6.46 -4.05
N THR A 117 -10.76 6.42 -5.21
CA THR A 117 -11.31 6.78 -6.52
C THR A 117 -12.19 5.67 -7.10
N GLU A 118 -11.79 4.41 -6.95
CA GLU A 118 -12.53 3.27 -7.50
C GLU A 118 -13.42 2.56 -6.47
N GLY A 119 -13.32 2.93 -5.18
CA GLY A 119 -14.26 2.49 -4.15
C GLY A 119 -14.14 1.01 -3.81
N PHE A 120 -12.91 0.54 -3.57
CA PHE A 120 -12.64 -0.86 -3.22
C PHE A 120 -11.59 -1.03 -2.12
N VAL A 121 -11.59 -2.21 -1.51
CA VAL A 121 -10.44 -2.80 -0.82
C VAL A 121 -10.02 -4.07 -1.56
N GLY A 122 -8.73 -4.26 -1.81
CA GLY A 122 -8.19 -5.36 -2.62
C GLY A 122 -6.91 -5.96 -2.06
N THR A 123 -6.58 -7.17 -2.50
CA THR A 123 -5.25 -7.77 -2.31
C THR A 123 -4.31 -7.27 -3.39
N LEU A 124 -3.10 -6.87 -3.03
CA LEU A 124 -2.10 -6.38 -3.95
C LEU A 124 -0.97 -7.41 -4.15
N ASP A 125 -0.71 -7.75 -5.40
CA ASP A 125 0.46 -8.55 -5.81
C ASP A 125 1.68 -7.64 -5.98
N LEU A 126 2.69 -7.82 -5.12
CA LEU A 126 3.90 -7.00 -5.10
C LEU A 126 4.95 -7.40 -6.13
N ASP A 127 4.74 -8.47 -6.90
CA ASP A 127 5.65 -8.83 -7.99
C ASP A 127 5.32 -8.05 -9.27
N ASN A 128 4.04 -7.67 -9.45
CA ASN A 128 3.56 -7.04 -10.69
C ASN A 128 2.64 -5.82 -10.50
N GLY A 129 2.22 -5.51 -9.28
CA GLY A 129 1.38 -4.34 -8.96
C GLY A 129 -0.09 -4.53 -9.29
N VAL A 130 -0.52 -5.78 -9.51
CA VAL A 130 -1.92 -6.09 -9.79
C VAL A 130 -2.71 -6.10 -8.49
N VAL A 131 -3.71 -5.23 -8.40
CA VAL A 131 -4.70 -5.24 -7.32
C VAL A 131 -5.94 -6.02 -7.73
N THR A 132 -6.36 -6.95 -6.86
CA THR A 132 -7.59 -7.73 -7.02
C THR A 132 -8.59 -7.31 -5.96
N PRO A 133 -9.69 -6.61 -6.33
CA PRO A 133 -10.72 -6.21 -5.37
C PRO A 133 -11.36 -7.40 -4.65
N ILE A 134 -11.52 -7.27 -3.33
CA ILE A 134 -12.21 -8.24 -2.46
C ILE A 134 -13.45 -7.62 -1.79
N VAL A 135 -13.50 -6.30 -1.70
CA VAL A 135 -14.68 -5.50 -1.32
C VAL A 135 -14.84 -4.42 -2.38
N THR A 136 -16.06 -4.20 -2.88
CA THR A 136 -16.37 -3.20 -3.92
C THR A 136 -17.65 -2.44 -3.59
N GLY A 137 -17.90 -1.35 -4.32
CA GLY A 137 -19.12 -0.54 -4.17
C GLY A 137 -19.07 0.45 -3.01
N LEU A 138 -17.87 0.74 -2.51
CA LEU A 138 -17.63 1.78 -1.50
C LEU A 138 -17.64 3.15 -2.19
N GLY A 139 -18.01 4.19 -1.47
CA GLY A 139 -18.02 5.54 -2.04
C GLY A 139 -16.63 6.18 -2.08
N SER A 140 -15.78 5.90 -1.09
CA SER A 140 -14.39 6.36 -1.01
C SER A 140 -13.64 5.58 0.06
N ALA A 141 -12.95 4.50 -0.33
CA ALA A 141 -12.26 3.61 0.59
C ALA A 141 -10.85 4.14 0.93
N ARG A 142 -10.58 4.33 2.23
CA ARG A 142 -9.27 4.74 2.76
C ARG A 142 -9.16 4.48 4.26
N GLY A 143 -8.08 4.91 4.89
CA GLY A 143 -7.77 4.79 6.32
C GLY A 143 -7.76 3.34 6.77
N MET A 144 -6.66 2.62 6.53
CA MET A 144 -6.55 1.19 6.81
C MET A 144 -5.74 0.88 8.08
N LEU A 145 -6.24 -0.02 8.92
CA LEU A 145 -5.51 -0.48 10.11
C LEU A 145 -5.85 -1.93 10.45
N PHE A 146 -4.82 -2.77 10.60
CA PHE A 146 -4.97 -4.09 11.21
C PHE A 146 -5.05 -3.99 12.74
N VAL A 147 -6.06 -4.62 13.32
CA VAL A 147 -6.27 -4.74 14.77
C VAL A 147 -6.08 -6.19 15.17
N ARG A 148 -5.25 -6.42 16.18
CA ARG A 148 -5.13 -7.71 16.86
C ARG A 148 -5.98 -7.65 18.13
N PRO A 149 -7.01 -8.48 18.29
CA PRO A 149 -7.66 -8.63 19.58
C PRO A 149 -6.65 -9.20 20.58
N ASP A 150 -6.63 -8.66 21.80
CA ASP A 150 -5.78 -9.20 22.86
C ASP A 150 -6.15 -10.68 23.13
N ASP A 151 -5.13 -11.54 23.29
CA ASP A 151 -5.30 -12.96 23.61
C ASP A 151 -5.72 -13.19 25.09
N ASP A 152 -5.98 -12.12 25.87
CA ASP A 152 -6.07 -12.15 27.33
C ASP A 152 -7.43 -12.60 27.91
N ASP A 153 -8.20 -13.41 27.17
CA ASP A 153 -9.50 -13.93 27.65
C ASP A 153 -9.84 -15.35 27.15
N ARG A 154 -8.85 -16.28 27.15
CA ARG A 154 -9.10 -17.73 27.02
C ARG A 154 -8.19 -18.60 27.90
#